data_AF-A0A656QLS3-F1
#
_entry.id   AF-A0A656QLS3-F1
#
_cell.length_a   1.000
_cell.length_b   1.000
_cell.length_c   1.000
_cell.angle_alpha   90.00
_cell.angle_beta   90.00
_cell.angle_gamma   90.00
#
_symmetry.space_group_name_H-M   'P 1'
#
loop_
_entity.id
_entity.type
_entity.pdbx_description
1 polymer ?
#
loop_
_entity_poly.entity_id
_entity_poly.type
_entity_poly.pdbx_seq_one_letter_code
_entity_poly.pdbx_strand_id
1 'polypeptide(L)'
;MTTHVISFFADDTARASFENHRRYCARLAYPHEYVDTAAIGWAHLRMLLKYQVLLRKLRACAEGDLVLLITQDCLLLRDIPCETLMRGENRDWIVSYRDDDPGDVMAAFQLWRNTAAAREQVQRICEGARFGRALASEAQLLSALGPRPFTEAIEGHHPVVLAALNVSPIWAEWPAFSLALADMPDAPKNQPVFADLRDLFAEHINECQARGLPYLALPQPEADETRYEASNRSASIALAMLHTPNIREYGAIAERNVRRYCERHGYALHLYRDVPAEAGAGASGNWIKPWVLLRHLPEHEWVFWIDADVLVADQSRRLEPLCEKRDRVLATDVSWQFNSGIMGFRNTPQNLDVLTEIEQCIGAIADKSSTYASGGDQDVFIKVLARHGLADSRHLLDCATINTPYQLQSRDSFMVHYMHMWPSLRALIMHHGDLTSQMRGARRP
;
A
#
# COMPACT_ATOMS: atom_id res chain seq x y z
N MET A 1 28.91 23.20 15.99
CA MET A 1 27.59 22.78 15.47
C MET A 1 27.64 21.28 15.28
N THR A 2 26.95 20.56 16.15
CA THR A 2 26.77 19.12 16.12
C THR A 2 25.31 18.83 15.79
N THR A 3 25.06 17.80 14.97
CA THR A 3 23.71 17.29 14.74
C THR A 3 23.43 16.13 15.67
N HIS A 4 22.29 16.18 16.37
CA HIS A 4 21.73 15.11 17.18
C HIS A 4 20.51 14.51 16.49
N VAL A 5 20.33 13.20 16.57
CA VAL A 5 19.15 12.52 16.01
C VAL A 5 18.34 11.88 17.12
N ILE A 6 17.03 12.13 17.11
CA ILE A 6 16.04 11.51 18.01
C ILE A 6 15.13 10.63 17.15
N SER A 7 15.13 9.32 17.42
CA SER A 7 14.14 8.38 16.91
C SER A 7 13.05 8.19 17.95
N PHE A 8 11.88 8.80 17.71
CA PHE A 8 10.74 8.77 18.62
C PHE A 8 9.69 7.76 18.14
N PHE A 9 9.67 6.57 18.76
CA PHE A 9 8.93 5.42 18.26
C PHE A 9 7.71 5.14 19.14
N ALA A 10 6.60 4.86 18.46
CA ALA A 10 5.30 4.49 19.00
C ALA A 10 5.06 2.97 18.97
N ASP A 11 5.97 2.23 18.35
CA ASP A 11 5.94 0.79 18.13
C ASP A 11 7.37 0.24 18.30
N ASP A 12 7.55 -0.67 19.26
CA ASP A 12 8.84 -1.29 19.58
C ASP A 12 9.19 -2.44 18.60
N THR A 13 8.25 -2.84 17.73
CA THR A 13 8.49 -3.84 16.69
C THR A 13 9.01 -3.24 15.39
N ALA A 14 9.05 -1.90 15.25
CA ALA A 14 9.54 -1.18 14.06
C ALA A 14 11.08 -1.22 13.89
N ARG A 15 11.66 -2.43 14.01
CA ARG A 15 13.12 -2.66 14.06
C ARG A 15 13.84 -2.22 12.79
N ALA A 16 13.21 -2.42 11.63
CA ALA A 16 13.79 -2.02 10.36
C ALA A 16 13.90 -0.49 10.21
N SER A 17 12.88 0.26 10.67
CA SER A 17 12.95 1.73 10.72
C SER A 17 14.05 2.20 11.68
N PHE A 18 14.20 1.55 12.84
CA PHE A 18 15.27 1.90 13.78
C PHE A 18 16.66 1.62 13.19
N GLU A 19 16.83 0.48 12.51
CA GLU A 19 18.09 0.13 11.84
C GLU A 19 18.44 1.14 10.73
N ASN A 20 17.44 1.62 9.99
CA ASN A 20 17.61 2.67 8.99
C ASN A 20 18.21 3.94 9.63
N HIS A 21 17.62 4.42 10.73
CA HIS A 21 18.10 5.59 11.46
C HIS A 21 19.49 5.39 12.05
N ARG A 22 19.71 4.23 12.68
CA ARG A 22 20.98 3.88 13.34
C ARG A 22 22.13 3.87 12.34
N ARG A 23 21.93 3.32 11.14
CA ARG A 23 22.93 3.30 10.07
C ARG A 23 23.31 4.70 9.62
N TYR A 24 22.33 5.58 9.40
CA TYR A 24 22.59 6.98 9.03
C TYR A 24 23.41 7.69 10.10
N CYS A 25 22.99 7.58 11.37
CA CYS A 25 23.70 8.21 12.49
C CYS A 25 25.14 7.70 12.62
N ALA A 26 25.35 6.40 12.44
CA ALA A 26 26.68 5.80 12.49
C ALA A 26 27.61 6.31 11.37
N ARG A 27 27.08 6.47 10.14
CA ARG A 27 27.88 6.96 8.99
C ARG A 27 28.29 8.41 9.13
N LEU A 28 27.42 9.25 9.70
CA LEU A 28 27.70 10.68 9.92
C LEU A 28 28.26 11.01 11.30
N ALA A 29 28.48 9.98 12.14
CA ALA A 29 28.93 10.12 13.52
C ALA A 29 28.02 11.05 14.37
N TYR A 30 26.71 11.02 14.11
CA TYR A 30 25.74 11.78 14.89
C TYR A 30 25.35 11.04 16.18
N PRO A 31 25.29 11.73 17.34
CA PRO A 31 24.68 11.16 18.54
C PRO A 31 23.22 10.79 18.28
N HIS A 32 22.88 9.52 18.54
CA HIS A 32 21.57 8.95 18.30
C HIS A 32 20.86 8.61 19.62
N GLU A 33 19.68 9.18 19.82
CA GLU A 33 18.80 8.89 20.95
C GLU A 33 17.57 8.12 20.46
N TYR A 34 17.32 6.95 21.05
CA TYR A 34 16.12 6.16 20.83
C TYR A 34 15.14 6.40 21.98
N VAL A 35 13.90 6.76 21.64
CA VAL A 35 12.83 6.98 22.61
C VAL A 35 11.68 6.04 22.27
N ASP A 36 11.47 5.06 23.13
CA ASP A 36 10.37 4.11 23.06
C ASP A 36 9.14 4.64 23.82
N THR A 37 8.00 4.68 23.14
CA THR A 37 6.70 5.05 23.71
C THR A 37 5.61 4.03 23.43
N ALA A 38 5.96 2.80 23.05
CA ALA A 38 5.01 1.73 22.72
C ALA A 38 4.04 1.42 23.87
N ALA A 39 4.47 1.58 25.13
CA ALA A 39 3.62 1.41 26.30
C ALA A 39 2.56 2.52 26.51
N ILE A 40 2.64 3.64 25.78
CA ILE A 40 1.72 4.76 25.92
C ILE A 40 0.54 4.56 24.95
N GLY A 41 -0.58 4.03 25.45
CA GLY A 41 -1.73 3.71 24.60
C GLY A 41 -2.31 4.90 23.82
N TRP A 42 -2.29 6.12 24.38
CA TRP A 42 -2.95 7.26 23.75
C TRP A 42 -2.01 8.12 22.89
N ALA A 43 -2.33 8.30 21.61
CA ALA A 43 -1.53 9.06 20.66
C ALA A 43 -1.26 10.51 21.11
N HIS A 44 -2.23 11.16 21.76
CA HIS A 44 -2.06 12.53 22.25
C HIS A 44 -0.99 12.65 23.34
N LEU A 45 -0.88 11.65 24.23
CA LEU A 45 0.18 11.61 25.25
C LEU A 45 1.55 11.39 24.62
N ARG A 46 1.64 10.55 23.59
CA ARG A 46 2.88 10.37 22.81
C ARG A 46 3.31 11.68 22.15
N MET A 47 2.38 12.41 21.53
CA MET A 47 2.65 13.74 20.97
C MET A 47 3.18 14.72 22.02
N LEU A 48 2.52 14.81 23.19
CA LEU A 48 3.00 15.68 24.27
C LEU A 48 4.43 15.31 24.71
N LEU A 49 4.71 14.01 24.88
CA LEU A 49 6.04 13.53 25.27
C LEU A 49 7.08 13.79 24.17
N LYS A 50 6.73 13.61 22.89
CA LYS A 50 7.59 13.89 21.73
C LYS A 50 8.18 15.29 21.78
N TYR A 51 7.33 16.29 21.98
CA TYR A 51 7.79 17.67 22.04
C TYR A 51 8.48 18.04 23.35
N GLN A 52 8.15 17.38 24.46
CA GLN A 52 8.92 17.54 25.71
C GLN A 52 10.35 16.99 25.58
N VAL A 53 10.51 15.84 24.91
CA VAL A 53 11.82 15.25 24.58
C VAL A 53 12.60 16.19 23.68
N LEU A 54 12.00 16.69 22.60
CA LEU A 54 12.63 17.66 21.70
C LEU A 54 13.09 18.93 22.46
N LEU A 55 12.21 19.51 23.27
CA LEU A 55 12.53 20.72 24.03
C LEU A 55 13.66 20.48 25.03
N ARG A 56 13.67 19.32 25.70
CA ARG A 56 14.75 18.93 26.60
C ARG A 56 16.07 18.80 25.86
N LYS A 57 16.06 18.20 24.66
CA LYS A 57 17.25 18.06 23.82
C LYS A 57 17.79 19.42 23.39
N LEU A 58 16.94 20.29 22.84
CA LEU A 58 17.33 21.64 22.43
C LEU A 58 17.92 22.45 23.59
N ARG A 59 17.37 22.33 24.80
CA ARG A 59 17.92 22.99 26.00
C ARG A 59 19.27 22.43 26.46
N ALA A 60 19.60 21.19 26.13
CA ALA A 60 20.85 20.53 26.50
C ALA A 60 21.96 20.69 25.45
N CYS A 61 21.61 20.93 24.19
CA CYS A 61 22.55 21.17 23.10
C CYS A 61 23.11 22.61 23.12
N ALA A 62 24.24 22.84 22.45
CA ALA A 62 24.79 24.17 22.30
C ALA A 62 23.96 25.01 21.32
N GLU A 63 24.01 26.35 21.43
CA GLU A 63 23.35 27.25 20.48
C GLU A 63 23.87 26.96 19.05
N GLY A 64 22.94 26.87 18.10
CA GLY A 64 23.21 26.57 16.69
C GLY A 64 23.31 25.09 16.34
N ASP A 65 23.42 24.17 17.32
CA ASP A 65 23.36 22.72 17.08
C ASP A 65 22.05 22.30 16.41
N LEU A 66 22.07 21.17 15.70
CA LEU A 66 20.88 20.67 15.00
C LEU A 66 20.27 19.49 15.76
N VAL A 67 18.95 19.37 15.71
CA VAL A 67 18.20 18.22 16.21
C VAL A 67 17.27 17.71 15.11
N LEU A 68 17.58 16.55 14.55
CA LEU A 68 16.70 15.80 13.66
C LEU A 68 15.76 14.95 14.53
N LEU A 69 14.46 15.22 14.47
CA LEU A 69 13.42 14.44 15.13
C LEU A 69 12.65 13.65 14.08
N ILE A 70 12.72 12.33 14.17
CA ILE A 70 12.08 11.40 13.22
C ILE A 70 11.31 10.30 13.97
N THR A 71 10.19 9.85 13.40
CA THR A 71 9.41 8.73 13.92
C THR A 71 9.67 7.46 13.12
N GLN A 72 9.10 6.33 13.55
CA GLN A 72 9.17 5.05 12.84
C GLN A 72 8.60 5.08 11.41
N ASP A 73 7.76 6.08 11.11
CA ASP A 73 7.10 6.27 9.81
C ASP A 73 7.89 7.25 8.92
N CYS A 74 9.12 7.59 9.31
CA CYS A 74 10.07 8.30 8.47
C CYS A 74 11.24 7.39 8.12
N LEU A 75 11.70 7.40 6.86
CA LEU A 75 12.84 6.59 6.42
C LEU A 75 13.88 7.46 5.72
N LEU A 76 15.15 7.30 6.07
CA LEU A 76 16.26 8.05 5.48
C LEU A 76 16.78 7.32 4.24
N LEU A 77 16.81 8.05 3.11
CA LEU A 77 17.19 7.50 1.81
C LEU A 77 18.66 7.72 1.46
N ARG A 78 19.28 8.75 2.03
CA ARG A 78 20.61 9.21 1.59
C ARG A 78 21.42 9.69 2.79
N ASP A 79 22.73 9.51 2.71
CA ASP A 79 23.70 9.97 3.72
C ASP A 79 24.01 11.47 3.55
N ILE A 80 22.97 12.31 3.46
CA ILE A 80 23.10 13.76 3.35
C ILE A 80 23.27 14.33 4.77
N PRO A 81 24.33 15.11 5.05
CA PRO A 81 24.45 15.79 6.34
C PRO A 81 23.32 16.79 6.57
N CYS A 82 22.73 16.80 7.77
CA CYS A 82 21.64 17.72 8.14
C CYS A 82 22.06 19.19 8.02
N GLU A 83 23.34 19.48 8.23
CA GLU A 83 23.92 20.81 8.06
C GLU A 83 23.74 21.35 6.64
N THR A 84 23.72 20.48 5.63
CA THR A 84 23.45 20.86 4.24
C THR A 84 22.04 21.46 4.11
N LEU A 85 21.03 20.81 4.70
CA LEU A 85 19.65 21.29 4.66
C LEU A 85 19.44 22.56 5.50
N MET A 86 20.31 22.82 6.47
CA MET A 86 20.21 23.98 7.36
C MET A 86 21.18 25.11 7.01
N ARG A 87 21.95 25.03 5.93
CA ARG A 87 23.03 25.99 5.61
C ARG A 87 22.63 27.48 5.66
N GLY A 88 21.39 27.82 5.30
CA GLY A 88 20.88 29.19 5.40
C GLY A 88 20.76 29.66 6.85
N GLU A 89 21.43 30.76 7.19
CA GLU A 89 21.48 31.31 8.57
C GLU A 89 20.11 31.72 9.11
N ASN A 90 19.14 32.02 8.24
CA ASN A 90 17.78 32.43 8.61
C ASN A 90 16.79 31.27 8.80
N ARG A 91 17.27 30.02 8.88
CA ARG A 91 16.40 28.85 9.03
C ARG A 91 16.58 28.22 10.41
N ASP A 92 15.53 28.34 11.22
CA ASP A 92 15.44 27.73 12.55
C ASP A 92 14.87 26.30 12.52
N TRP A 93 14.04 25.96 11.52
CA TRP A 93 13.45 24.63 11.39
C TRP A 93 13.09 24.28 9.94
N ILE A 94 12.88 22.99 9.71
CA ILE A 94 12.24 22.43 8.52
C ILE A 94 11.10 21.54 8.99
N VAL A 95 9.90 21.90 8.55
CA VAL A 95 8.70 21.08 8.58
C VAL A 95 8.02 21.22 7.22
N SER A 96 7.43 20.13 6.73
CA SER A 96 6.84 20.09 5.40
C SER A 96 5.41 19.56 5.45
N TYR A 97 4.58 19.97 4.49
CA TYR A 97 3.19 19.50 4.37
C TYR A 97 2.99 18.60 3.15
N ARG A 98 1.93 17.79 3.22
CA ARG A 98 1.47 16.87 2.19
C ARG A 98 0.67 17.62 1.13
N ASP A 99 0.90 17.27 -0.13
CA ASP A 99 0.15 17.79 -1.28
C ASP A 99 0.08 19.34 -1.28
N ASP A 100 -1.06 19.91 -1.69
CA ASP A 100 -1.34 21.34 -1.68
C ASP A 100 -2.13 21.78 -0.42
N ASP A 101 -2.16 20.98 0.66
CA ASP A 101 -2.82 21.31 1.94
C ASP A 101 -1.79 21.62 3.04
N PRO A 102 -1.51 22.91 3.34
CA PRO A 102 -0.65 23.32 4.46
C PRO A 102 -1.10 22.82 5.84
N GLY A 103 -2.34 22.35 5.96
CA GLY A 103 -2.91 21.74 7.15
C GLY A 103 -2.62 20.24 7.31
N ASP A 104 -1.94 19.59 6.36
CA ASP A 104 -1.51 18.19 6.46
C ASP A 104 0.01 18.08 6.63
N VAL A 105 0.51 18.50 7.79
CA VAL A 105 1.96 18.52 8.07
C VAL A 105 2.50 17.10 8.27
N MET A 106 3.58 16.75 7.56
CA MET A 106 4.28 15.46 7.67
C MET A 106 5.11 15.40 8.95
N ALA A 107 4.44 15.23 10.09
CA ALA A 107 5.01 15.34 11.43
C ALA A 107 6.05 14.25 11.79
N ALA A 108 6.15 13.21 10.95
CA ALA A 108 7.14 12.14 11.04
C ALA A 108 8.58 12.62 10.82
N PHE A 109 8.77 13.77 10.17
CA PHE A 109 10.07 14.40 9.93
C PHE A 109 10.09 15.84 10.43
N GLN A 110 11.08 16.19 11.24
CA GLN A 110 11.35 17.58 11.64
C GLN A 110 12.85 17.79 11.83
N LEU A 111 13.40 18.88 11.30
CA LEU A 111 14.78 19.27 11.56
C LEU A 111 14.81 20.65 12.21
N TRP A 112 15.49 20.76 13.34
CA TRP A 112 15.52 21.98 14.15
C TRP A 112 16.94 22.47 14.33
N ARG A 113 17.17 23.78 14.25
CA ARG A 113 18.36 24.44 14.74
C ARG A 113 18.08 24.96 16.15
N ASN A 114 19.00 24.72 17.07
CA ASN A 114 18.87 25.16 18.43
C ASN A 114 19.10 26.67 18.54
N THR A 115 18.01 27.43 18.44
CA THR A 115 17.98 28.87 18.70
C THR A 115 16.99 29.20 19.80
N ALA A 116 17.07 30.42 20.35
CA ALA A 116 16.05 30.92 21.27
C ALA A 116 14.64 30.85 20.67
N ALA A 117 14.49 31.19 19.38
CA ALA A 117 13.23 31.14 18.65
C ALA A 117 12.71 29.71 18.49
N ALA A 118 13.57 28.76 18.09
CA ALA A 118 13.19 27.34 17.99
C ALA A 118 12.70 26.79 19.33
N ARG A 119 13.42 27.07 20.44
CA ARG A 119 13.01 26.63 21.78
C ARG A 119 11.66 27.21 22.19
N GLU A 120 11.41 28.48 21.88
CA GLU A 120 10.12 29.12 22.15
C GLU A 120 8.99 28.46 21.36
N GLN A 121 9.20 28.17 20.08
CA GLN A 121 8.19 27.49 19.25
C GLN A 121 7.87 26.08 19.76
N VAL A 122 8.88 25.27 20.08
CA VAL A 122 8.65 23.93 20.65
C VAL A 122 7.94 24.02 22.00
N GLN A 123 8.22 25.05 22.81
CA GLN A 123 7.47 25.30 24.04
C GLN A 123 6.00 25.62 23.77
N ARG A 124 5.68 26.46 22.77
CA ARG A 124 4.29 26.73 22.37
C ARG A 124 3.57 25.47 21.88
N ILE A 125 4.27 24.58 21.16
CA ILE A 125 3.72 23.28 20.76
C ILE A 125 3.44 22.41 22.01
N CYS A 126 4.37 22.35 22.96
CA CYS A 126 4.18 21.63 24.22
C CYS A 126 2.98 22.17 25.01
N GLU A 127 2.84 23.49 25.10
CA GLU A 127 1.68 24.14 25.69
C GLU A 127 0.44 23.72 24.90
N GLY A 128 0.48 23.83 23.57
CA GLY A 128 -0.49 23.35 22.57
C GLY A 128 -1.12 22.01 22.92
N ALA A 129 -0.25 21.04 23.17
CA ALA A 129 -0.57 19.66 23.47
C ALA A 129 -1.10 19.39 24.88
N ARG A 130 -1.12 20.37 25.80
CA ARG A 130 -1.61 20.15 27.18
C ARG A 130 -3.11 19.89 27.24
N PHE A 131 -3.50 19.06 28.22
CA PHE A 131 -4.89 18.85 28.60
C PHE A 131 -5.52 20.08 29.24
N GLY A 132 -6.86 20.10 29.30
CA GLY A 132 -7.65 21.20 29.86
C GLY A 132 -8.24 22.15 28.81
N ARG A 133 -8.08 21.82 27.53
CA ARG A 133 -8.68 22.52 26.39
C ARG A 133 -9.01 21.56 25.25
N ALA A 134 -9.62 22.07 24.17
CA ALA A 134 -9.81 21.30 22.95
C ALA A 134 -8.46 20.76 22.45
N LEU A 135 -8.39 19.44 22.22
CA LEU A 135 -7.17 18.79 21.78
C LEU A 135 -6.89 19.17 20.31
N ALA A 136 -5.75 19.82 20.08
CA ALA A 136 -5.26 20.07 18.75
C ALA A 136 -4.55 18.83 18.19
N SER A 137 -4.69 18.58 16.89
CA SER A 137 -3.89 17.58 16.19
C SER A 137 -2.44 18.04 16.06
N GLU A 138 -1.52 17.10 15.84
CA GLU A 138 -0.11 17.42 15.65
C GLU A 138 0.11 18.35 14.45
N ALA A 139 -0.56 18.07 13.32
CA ALA A 139 -0.52 18.94 12.16
C ALA A 139 -0.99 20.37 12.47
N GLN A 140 -2.08 20.55 13.22
CA GLN A 140 -2.56 21.88 13.60
C GLN A 140 -1.53 22.67 14.41
N LEU A 141 -0.82 22.00 15.34
CA LEU A 141 0.23 22.64 16.13
C LEU A 141 1.44 23.01 15.26
N LEU A 142 1.80 22.15 14.32
CA LEU A 142 2.94 22.37 13.42
C LEU A 142 2.66 23.38 12.30
N SER A 143 1.41 23.57 11.87
CA SER A 143 1.07 24.56 10.83
C SER A 143 1.46 25.99 11.24
N ALA A 144 1.53 26.29 12.54
CA ALA A 144 1.99 27.57 13.07
C ALA A 144 3.47 27.87 12.75
N LEU A 145 4.25 26.86 12.34
CA LEU A 145 5.66 26.99 11.97
C LEU A 145 5.87 27.45 10.53
N GLY A 146 4.79 27.60 9.74
CA GLY A 146 4.88 27.90 8.31
C GLY A 146 5.55 26.77 7.53
N PRO A 147 4.95 25.55 7.52
CA PRO A 147 5.52 24.42 6.81
C PRO A 147 5.64 24.69 5.32
N ARG A 148 6.66 24.09 4.71
CA ARG A 148 6.99 24.23 3.29
C ARG A 148 6.42 23.07 2.47
N PRO A 149 6.10 23.26 1.19
CA PRO A 149 5.69 22.13 0.35
C PRO A 149 6.80 21.09 0.30
N PHE A 150 6.45 19.80 0.29
CA PHE A 150 7.45 18.72 0.19
C PHE A 150 8.24 18.77 -1.15
N THR A 151 7.69 19.46 -2.15
CA THR A 151 8.33 19.68 -3.45
C THR A 151 9.42 20.75 -3.41
N GLU A 152 9.55 21.50 -2.33
CA GLU A 152 10.63 22.49 -2.20
C GLU A 152 11.98 21.82 -1.99
N ALA A 153 12.94 22.10 -2.87
CA ALA A 153 14.31 21.66 -2.74
C ALA A 153 15.15 22.69 -1.97
N ILE A 154 16.01 22.20 -1.07
CA ILE A 154 16.98 22.97 -0.30
C ILE A 154 18.36 22.44 -0.66
N GLU A 155 19.24 23.32 -1.17
CA GLU A 155 20.57 22.93 -1.65
C GLU A 155 20.51 21.75 -2.64
N GLY A 156 19.47 21.69 -3.47
CA GLY A 156 19.27 20.60 -4.44
C GLY A 156 18.68 19.31 -3.87
N HIS A 157 18.27 19.28 -2.60
CA HIS A 157 17.70 18.11 -1.94
C HIS A 157 16.30 18.37 -1.40
N HIS A 158 15.42 17.37 -1.44
CA HIS A 158 14.10 17.45 -0.81
C HIS A 158 14.21 16.90 0.62
N PRO A 159 13.99 17.70 1.69
CA PRO A 159 14.20 17.24 3.06
C PRO A 159 13.36 16.00 3.41
N VAL A 160 12.10 16.00 3.01
CA VAL A 160 11.17 14.90 3.20
C VAL A 160 10.18 14.89 2.05
N VAL A 161 9.90 13.69 1.51
CA VAL A 161 8.94 13.47 0.43
C VAL A 161 7.91 12.43 0.88
N LEU A 162 6.67 12.56 0.40
CA LEU A 162 5.61 11.61 0.69
C LEU A 162 5.89 10.24 0.04
N ALA A 163 5.68 9.17 0.80
CA ALA A 163 5.57 7.81 0.29
C ALA A 163 4.22 7.22 0.73
N ALA A 164 3.28 7.17 -0.21
CA ALA A 164 1.96 6.58 -0.03
C ALA A 164 1.66 5.63 -1.18
N LEU A 165 0.87 4.58 -0.91
CA LEU A 165 0.62 3.52 -1.89
C LEU A 165 -0.06 4.00 -3.16
N ASN A 166 -0.89 5.04 -3.07
CA ASN A 166 -1.67 5.59 -4.18
C ASN A 166 -0.99 6.75 -4.92
N VAL A 167 0.24 7.12 -4.53
CA VAL A 167 0.96 8.28 -5.08
C VAL A 167 2.18 7.81 -5.88
N SER A 168 2.51 8.55 -6.94
CA SER A 168 3.73 8.31 -7.72
C SER A 168 4.97 8.31 -6.81
N PRO A 169 5.83 7.27 -6.86
CA PRO A 169 7.00 7.16 -5.99
C PRO A 169 8.17 8.03 -6.50
N ILE A 170 7.91 9.32 -6.69
CA ILE A 170 8.88 10.34 -7.13
C ILE A 170 10.14 10.35 -6.25
N TRP A 171 10.04 9.91 -5.01
CA TRP A 171 11.14 9.80 -4.06
C TRP A 171 12.24 8.82 -4.50
N ALA A 172 11.90 7.86 -5.36
CA ALA A 172 12.86 6.92 -5.94
C ALA A 172 13.78 7.61 -6.97
N GLU A 173 13.32 8.69 -7.60
CA GLU A 173 14.03 9.42 -8.65
C GLU A 173 14.64 10.72 -8.13
N TRP A 174 13.89 11.45 -7.30
CA TRP A 174 14.28 12.74 -6.78
C TRP A 174 15.42 12.62 -5.76
N PRO A 175 16.25 13.66 -5.59
CA PRO A 175 17.30 13.73 -4.57
C PRO A 175 16.73 13.94 -3.15
N ALA A 176 15.74 13.13 -2.77
CA ALA A 176 15.08 13.12 -1.47
C ALA A 176 16.01 12.66 -0.33
N PHE A 177 16.07 13.42 0.74
CA PHE A 177 16.81 13.03 1.94
C PHE A 177 16.06 11.95 2.71
N SER A 178 14.75 12.13 2.90
CA SER A 178 13.91 11.20 3.66
C SER A 178 12.52 11.02 3.04
N LEU A 179 11.83 9.99 3.52
CA LEU A 179 10.44 9.68 3.24
C LEU A 179 9.61 9.92 4.49
N ALA A 180 8.42 10.49 4.33
CA ALA A 180 7.33 10.34 5.29
C ALA A 180 6.34 9.33 4.72
N LEU A 181 6.18 8.21 5.41
CA LEU A 181 5.20 7.19 5.05
C LEU A 181 3.80 7.72 5.37
N ALA A 182 2.85 7.44 4.48
CA ALA A 182 1.44 7.68 4.71
C ALA A 182 0.62 6.48 4.24
N ASP A 183 -0.52 6.29 4.89
CA ASP A 183 -1.49 5.25 4.55
C ASP A 183 -2.55 5.80 3.57
N MET A 184 -3.79 5.31 3.67
CA MET A 184 -4.89 5.70 2.80
C MET A 184 -5.21 7.21 2.89
N PRO A 185 -5.59 7.86 1.78
CA PRO A 185 -5.93 9.29 1.75
C PRO A 185 -6.97 9.72 2.79
N ASP A 186 -7.94 8.84 3.06
CA ASP A 186 -9.05 9.09 3.98
C ASP A 186 -8.73 8.73 5.45
N ALA A 187 -7.52 8.22 5.73
CA ALA A 187 -7.11 7.93 7.09
C ALA A 187 -7.03 9.23 7.93
N PRO A 188 -7.37 9.18 9.24
CA PRO A 188 -7.23 10.36 10.08
C PRO A 188 -5.77 10.86 10.11
N LYS A 189 -5.60 12.19 9.99
CA LYS A 189 -4.27 12.84 9.92
C LYS A 189 -3.37 12.41 11.11
N ASN A 190 -2.11 12.10 10.81
CA ASN A 190 -1.07 11.70 11.78
C ASN A 190 -1.39 10.43 12.60
N GLN A 191 -2.23 9.53 12.07
CA GLN A 191 -2.29 8.17 12.59
C GLN A 191 -1.09 7.36 12.10
N PRO A 192 -0.60 6.38 12.89
CA PRO A 192 0.46 5.48 12.45
C PRO A 192 0.08 4.78 11.14
N VAL A 193 1.08 4.59 10.28
CA VAL A 193 0.92 3.83 9.04
C VAL A 193 0.72 2.35 9.37
N PHE A 194 -0.03 1.63 8.53
CA PHE A 194 -0.11 0.17 8.59
C PHE A 194 1.28 -0.47 8.77
N ALA A 195 1.44 -1.24 9.86
CA ALA A 195 2.75 -1.70 10.31
C ALA A 195 3.49 -2.55 9.25
N ASP A 196 2.79 -3.45 8.55
CA ASP A 196 3.42 -4.27 7.52
C ASP A 196 3.93 -3.42 6.34
N LEU A 197 3.21 -2.34 6.00
CA LEU A 197 3.65 -1.40 4.96
C LEU A 197 4.94 -0.70 5.39
N ARG A 198 4.97 -0.18 6.61
CA ARG A 198 6.15 0.47 7.19
C ARG A 198 7.34 -0.47 7.21
N ASP A 199 7.15 -1.67 7.74
CA ASP A 199 8.22 -2.63 7.91
C ASP A 199 8.76 -3.10 6.55
N LEU A 200 7.88 -3.35 5.57
CA LEU A 200 8.27 -3.68 4.19
C LEU A 200 9.13 -2.58 3.56
N PHE A 201 8.69 -1.31 3.63
CA PHE A 201 9.46 -0.21 3.07
C PHE A 201 10.81 -0.05 3.76
N ALA A 202 10.84 -0.15 5.08
CA ALA A 202 12.07 -0.01 5.85
C ALA A 202 13.07 -1.14 5.54
N GLU A 203 12.62 -2.39 5.50
CA GLU A 203 13.46 -3.53 5.13
C GLU A 203 14.00 -3.40 3.71
N HIS A 204 13.12 -3.09 2.76
CA HIS A 204 13.47 -2.95 1.35
C HIS A 204 14.48 -1.81 1.11
N ILE A 205 14.24 -0.63 1.68
CA ILE A 205 15.16 0.52 1.57
C ILE A 205 16.52 0.18 2.19
N ASN A 206 16.53 -0.46 3.36
CA ASN A 206 17.76 -0.88 4.01
C ASN A 206 18.55 -1.90 3.18
N GLU A 207 17.87 -2.82 2.50
CA GLU A 207 18.49 -3.79 1.60
C GLU A 207 19.06 -3.10 0.35
N CYS A 208 18.27 -2.26 -0.31
CA CYS A 208 18.70 -1.48 -1.47
C CYS A 208 19.94 -0.64 -1.16
N GLN A 209 19.95 0.06 -0.02
CA GLN A 209 21.10 0.84 0.42
C GLN A 209 22.33 -0.01 0.71
N ALA A 210 22.16 -1.16 1.35
CA ALA A 210 23.27 -2.07 1.65
C ALA A 210 23.90 -2.66 0.38
N ARG A 211 23.09 -2.86 -0.67
CA ARG A 211 23.50 -3.46 -1.94
C ARG A 211 23.82 -2.45 -3.05
N GLY A 212 23.56 -1.16 -2.82
CA GLY A 212 23.68 -0.11 -3.84
C GLY A 212 22.69 -0.28 -5.00
N LEU A 213 21.49 -0.78 -4.74
CA LEU A 213 20.46 -1.04 -5.75
C LEU A 213 19.44 0.11 -5.83
N PRO A 214 18.82 0.35 -7.01
CA PRO A 214 17.68 1.24 -7.11
C PRO A 214 16.48 0.75 -6.29
N TYR A 215 15.70 1.68 -5.75
CA TYR A 215 14.58 1.36 -4.84
C TYR A 215 13.37 0.70 -5.49
N LEU A 216 13.17 0.83 -6.80
CA LEU A 216 12.02 0.23 -7.51
C LEU A 216 12.45 -0.81 -8.54
N ALA A 217 13.71 -1.25 -8.49
CA ALA A 217 14.20 -2.27 -9.40
C ALA A 217 13.68 -3.66 -8.97
N LEU A 218 12.83 -4.25 -9.80
CA LEU A 218 12.36 -5.63 -9.65
C LEU A 218 12.94 -6.53 -10.74
N PRO A 219 13.03 -7.85 -10.50
CA PRO A 219 13.38 -8.80 -11.54
C PRO A 219 12.44 -8.65 -12.74
N GLN A 220 13.01 -8.51 -13.94
CA GLN A 220 12.21 -8.44 -15.16
C GLN A 220 11.48 -9.77 -15.38
N PRO A 221 10.18 -9.75 -15.71
CA PRO A 221 9.46 -10.97 -16.05
C PRO A 221 10.02 -11.57 -17.35
N GLU A 222 10.01 -12.88 -17.46
CA GLU A 222 10.38 -13.56 -18.70
C GLU A 222 9.46 -13.14 -19.85
N ALA A 223 10.04 -12.99 -21.04
CA ALA A 223 9.30 -12.67 -22.24
C ALA A 223 8.58 -13.94 -22.75
N ASP A 224 7.29 -14.04 -22.47
CA ASP A 224 6.40 -14.99 -23.12
C ASP A 224 5.44 -14.24 -24.06
N GLU A 225 5.49 -14.61 -25.34
CA GLU A 225 4.63 -14.07 -26.40
C GLU A 225 3.26 -14.77 -26.47
N THR A 226 3.08 -15.86 -25.72
CA THR A 226 1.83 -16.61 -25.65
C THR A 226 0.74 -15.74 -25.03
N ARG A 227 -0.25 -15.35 -25.85
CA ARG A 227 -1.36 -14.48 -25.44
C ARG A 227 -2.41 -15.17 -24.57
N TYR A 228 -2.61 -16.47 -24.78
CA TYR A 228 -3.54 -17.28 -24.01
C TYR A 228 -2.93 -18.64 -23.72
N GLU A 229 -3.01 -19.05 -22.46
CA GLU A 229 -2.57 -20.34 -21.98
C GLU A 229 -3.67 -20.97 -21.13
N ALA A 230 -3.84 -22.28 -21.25
CA ALA A 230 -4.68 -23.01 -20.30
C ALA A 230 -4.08 -24.35 -19.90
N SER A 231 -4.18 -24.65 -18.61
CA SER A 231 -3.70 -25.90 -18.02
C SER A 231 -4.85 -26.63 -17.31
N ASN A 232 -4.77 -27.96 -17.27
CA ASN A 232 -5.70 -28.83 -16.54
C ASN A 232 -7.20 -28.56 -16.84
N ARG A 233 -7.54 -28.42 -18.12
CA ARG A 233 -8.88 -28.02 -18.62
C ARG A 233 -10.03 -28.92 -18.20
N SER A 234 -9.77 -30.14 -17.72
CA SER A 234 -10.80 -31.08 -17.26
C SER A 234 -11.13 -30.95 -15.77
N ALA A 235 -10.46 -30.06 -15.02
CA ALA A 235 -10.72 -29.92 -13.59
C ALA A 235 -12.10 -29.31 -13.31
N SER A 236 -12.73 -29.69 -12.20
CA SER A 236 -14.05 -29.17 -11.82
C SER A 236 -14.03 -27.68 -11.45
N ILE A 237 -12.92 -27.18 -10.92
CA ILE A 237 -12.73 -25.77 -10.56
C ILE A 237 -11.66 -25.18 -11.45
N ALA A 238 -11.97 -24.03 -12.07
CA ALA A 238 -11.05 -23.23 -12.86
C ALA A 238 -10.82 -21.85 -12.26
N LEU A 239 -9.60 -21.35 -12.35
CA LEU A 239 -9.27 -19.95 -12.14
C LEU A 239 -8.98 -19.31 -13.48
N ALA A 240 -9.49 -18.11 -13.69
CA ALA A 240 -9.26 -17.30 -14.87
C ALA A 240 -8.67 -15.95 -14.46
N MET A 241 -7.61 -15.54 -15.15
CA MET A 241 -6.86 -14.33 -14.88
C MET A 241 -6.47 -13.66 -16.20
N LEU A 242 -6.48 -12.33 -16.22
CA LEU A 242 -5.97 -11.55 -17.34
C LEU A 242 -5.07 -10.44 -16.85
N HIS A 243 -3.94 -10.25 -17.52
CA HIS A 243 -3.15 -9.02 -17.44
C HIS A 243 -2.75 -8.55 -18.84
N THR A 244 -2.70 -7.23 -19.06
CA THR A 244 -2.32 -6.63 -20.33
C THR A 244 -0.86 -6.15 -20.31
N PRO A 245 -0.22 -5.91 -21.47
CA PRO A 245 1.19 -5.50 -21.51
C PRO A 245 1.56 -4.29 -20.65
N ASN A 246 0.65 -3.31 -20.51
CA ASN A 246 0.88 -2.10 -19.69
C ASN A 246 0.88 -2.34 -18.18
N ILE A 247 0.44 -3.51 -17.71
CA ILE A 247 0.45 -3.89 -16.29
C ILE A 247 1.27 -5.16 -16.01
N ARG A 248 2.09 -5.58 -16.99
CA ARG A 248 2.88 -6.81 -16.94
C ARG A 248 3.79 -6.89 -15.72
N GLU A 249 4.30 -5.75 -15.23
CA GLU A 249 5.22 -5.69 -14.09
C GLU A 249 4.68 -6.39 -12.83
N TYR A 250 3.40 -6.20 -12.51
CA TYR A 250 2.75 -6.87 -11.39
C TYR A 250 1.89 -8.05 -11.84
N GLY A 251 1.33 -8.02 -13.05
CA GLY A 251 0.55 -9.13 -13.62
C GLY A 251 1.36 -10.43 -13.71
N ALA A 252 2.64 -10.35 -14.08
CA ALA A 252 3.52 -11.51 -14.12
C ALA A 252 3.84 -12.09 -12.73
N ILE A 253 3.77 -11.28 -11.67
CA ILE A 253 3.93 -11.75 -10.28
C ILE A 253 2.71 -12.56 -9.88
N ALA A 254 1.51 -12.01 -10.07
CA ALA A 254 0.27 -12.71 -9.77
C ALA A 254 0.08 -13.96 -10.64
N GLU A 255 0.49 -13.93 -11.90
CA GLU A 255 0.48 -15.10 -12.78
C GLU A 255 1.27 -16.27 -12.17
N ARG A 256 2.54 -16.06 -11.78
CA ARG A 256 3.36 -17.10 -11.15
C ARG A 256 2.74 -17.60 -9.85
N ASN A 257 2.16 -16.69 -9.07
CA ASN A 257 1.51 -16.98 -7.81
C ASN A 257 0.26 -17.88 -7.97
N VAL A 258 -0.63 -17.52 -8.89
CA VAL A 258 -1.88 -18.25 -9.18
C VAL A 258 -1.58 -19.58 -9.87
N ARG A 259 -0.61 -19.61 -10.80
CA ARG A 259 -0.17 -20.86 -11.45
C ARG A 259 0.28 -21.91 -10.44
N ARG A 260 1.17 -21.53 -9.52
CA ARG A 260 1.63 -22.40 -8.43
C ARG A 260 0.47 -22.91 -7.58
N TYR A 261 -0.52 -22.05 -7.31
CA TYR A 261 -1.71 -22.43 -6.56
C TYR A 261 -2.57 -23.46 -7.31
N CYS A 262 -2.86 -23.22 -8.60
CA CYS A 262 -3.62 -24.15 -9.43
C CYS A 262 -2.93 -25.51 -9.57
N GLU A 263 -1.62 -25.52 -9.83
CA GLU A 263 -0.80 -26.74 -9.93
C GLU A 263 -0.86 -27.56 -8.64
N ARG A 264 -0.79 -26.89 -7.48
CA ARG A 264 -0.78 -27.55 -6.17
C ARG A 264 -2.09 -28.28 -5.84
N HIS A 265 -3.22 -27.72 -6.26
CA HIS A 265 -4.55 -28.26 -5.93
C HIS A 265 -5.24 -28.99 -7.08
N GLY A 266 -4.62 -29.02 -8.26
CA GLY A 266 -5.20 -29.65 -9.43
C GLY A 266 -6.41 -28.89 -9.97
N TYR A 267 -6.40 -27.56 -9.88
CA TYR A 267 -7.39 -26.69 -10.53
C TYR A 267 -6.99 -26.41 -11.98
N ALA A 268 -7.96 -26.02 -12.81
CA ALA A 268 -7.67 -25.48 -14.14
C ALA A 268 -7.19 -24.03 -14.00
N LEU A 269 -6.35 -23.59 -14.93
CA LEU A 269 -5.97 -22.19 -15.07
C LEU A 269 -6.21 -21.74 -16.51
N HIS A 270 -6.92 -20.63 -16.68
CA HIS A 270 -7.03 -19.89 -17.94
C HIS A 270 -6.36 -18.54 -17.78
N LEU A 271 -5.28 -18.33 -18.51
CA LEU A 271 -4.45 -17.16 -18.38
C LEU A 271 -4.42 -16.39 -19.69
N TYR A 272 -4.71 -15.10 -19.60
CA TYR A 272 -4.68 -14.16 -20.72
C TYR A 272 -3.61 -13.09 -20.48
N ARG A 273 -2.70 -12.91 -21.43
CA ARG A 273 -1.62 -11.90 -21.39
C ARG A 273 -1.88 -10.69 -22.29
N ASP A 274 -3.08 -10.64 -22.87
CA ASP A 274 -3.63 -9.52 -23.63
C ASP A 274 -5.16 -9.70 -23.74
N VAL A 275 -5.87 -8.65 -24.17
CA VAL A 275 -7.30 -8.73 -24.48
C VAL A 275 -7.51 -9.58 -25.74
N PRO A 276 -8.30 -10.67 -25.69
CA PRO A 276 -8.60 -11.49 -26.86
C PRO A 276 -9.33 -10.67 -27.94
N ALA A 277 -8.99 -10.88 -29.21
CA ALA A 277 -9.64 -10.19 -30.32
C ALA A 277 -11.14 -10.51 -30.39
N GLU A 278 -11.51 -11.72 -29.95
CA GLU A 278 -12.88 -12.24 -29.91
C GLU A 278 -13.73 -11.60 -28.80
N ALA A 279 -13.12 -10.91 -27.83
CA ALA A 279 -13.83 -10.17 -26.79
C ALA A 279 -14.31 -8.78 -27.26
N GLY A 280 -13.99 -8.39 -28.50
CA GLY A 280 -14.38 -7.11 -29.10
C GLY A 280 -13.28 -6.04 -29.03
N ALA A 281 -13.32 -5.08 -29.96
CA ALA A 281 -12.35 -4.00 -30.05
C ALA A 281 -12.61 -2.90 -29.00
N GLY A 282 -11.55 -2.38 -28.38
CA GLY A 282 -11.59 -1.15 -27.57
C GLY A 282 -11.99 -1.31 -26.09
N ALA A 283 -12.12 -2.54 -25.57
CA ALA A 283 -12.32 -2.77 -24.14
C ALA A 283 -10.96 -2.79 -23.40
N SER A 284 -10.82 -2.02 -22.32
CA SER A 284 -9.71 -2.22 -21.38
C SER A 284 -9.89 -3.55 -20.63
N GLY A 285 -8.78 -4.15 -20.16
CA GLY A 285 -8.76 -5.52 -19.61
C GLY A 285 -9.80 -5.81 -18.52
N ASN A 286 -10.18 -4.81 -17.70
CA ASN A 286 -11.18 -4.98 -16.66
C ASN A 286 -12.61 -5.23 -17.19
N TRP A 287 -12.94 -4.79 -18.41
CA TRP A 287 -14.29 -4.94 -18.94
C TRP A 287 -14.58 -6.33 -19.49
N ILE A 288 -13.57 -7.20 -19.60
CA ILE A 288 -13.75 -8.51 -20.24
C ILE A 288 -14.00 -9.66 -19.25
N LYS A 289 -14.06 -9.39 -17.94
CA LYS A 289 -14.38 -10.42 -16.93
C LYS A 289 -15.64 -11.23 -17.29
N PRO A 290 -16.77 -10.62 -17.69
CA PRO A 290 -17.97 -11.39 -18.03
C PRO A 290 -17.76 -12.28 -19.25
N TRP A 291 -17.04 -11.80 -20.26
CA TRP A 291 -16.71 -12.58 -21.45
C TRP A 291 -15.87 -13.81 -21.10
N VAL A 292 -14.84 -13.64 -20.25
CA VAL A 292 -13.97 -14.73 -19.79
C VAL A 292 -14.78 -15.74 -18.96
N LEU A 293 -15.63 -15.25 -18.04
CA LEU A 293 -16.50 -16.10 -17.23
C LEU A 293 -17.48 -16.89 -18.10
N LEU A 294 -18.18 -16.25 -19.04
CA LEU A 294 -19.12 -16.91 -19.96
C LEU A 294 -18.46 -17.94 -20.85
N ARG A 295 -17.23 -17.67 -21.29
CA ARG A 295 -16.46 -18.58 -22.15
C ARG A 295 -16.16 -19.90 -21.45
N HIS A 296 -15.72 -19.84 -20.19
CA HIS A 296 -15.21 -21.03 -19.49
C HIS A 296 -16.22 -21.66 -18.54
N LEU A 297 -17.25 -20.95 -18.10
CA LEU A 297 -18.24 -21.51 -17.17
C LEU A 297 -18.89 -22.82 -17.67
N PRO A 298 -19.21 -22.98 -18.97
CA PRO A 298 -19.73 -24.24 -19.48
C PRO A 298 -18.74 -25.43 -19.41
N GLU A 299 -17.43 -25.18 -19.30
CA GLU A 299 -16.38 -26.20 -19.30
C GLU A 299 -16.09 -26.77 -17.90
N HIS A 300 -16.56 -26.09 -16.84
CA HIS A 300 -16.22 -26.40 -15.45
C HIS A 300 -17.47 -26.47 -14.56
N GLU A 301 -17.34 -27.02 -13.35
CA GLU A 301 -18.38 -26.87 -12.33
C GLU A 301 -18.33 -25.46 -11.72
N TRP A 302 -17.13 -24.92 -11.53
CA TRP A 302 -16.89 -23.58 -11.01
C TRP A 302 -15.82 -22.85 -11.82
N VAL A 303 -16.05 -21.57 -12.06
CA VAL A 303 -15.03 -20.65 -12.57
C VAL A 303 -14.87 -19.48 -11.62
N PHE A 304 -13.62 -19.22 -11.23
CA PHE A 304 -13.22 -18.08 -10.43
C PHE A 304 -12.50 -17.06 -11.31
N TRP A 305 -12.98 -15.84 -11.35
CA TRP A 305 -12.21 -14.69 -11.83
C TRP A 305 -11.25 -14.23 -10.73
N ILE A 306 -9.99 -13.93 -11.10
CA ILE A 306 -8.95 -13.37 -10.24
C ILE A 306 -8.31 -12.15 -10.95
N ASP A 307 -8.39 -10.97 -10.33
CA ASP A 307 -7.75 -9.75 -10.84
C ASP A 307 -6.21 -9.87 -10.86
N ALA A 308 -5.57 -9.12 -11.77
CA ALA A 308 -4.12 -9.11 -11.94
C ALA A 308 -3.34 -8.58 -10.74
N ASP A 309 -4.01 -7.92 -9.81
CA ASP A 309 -3.48 -7.38 -8.57
C ASP A 309 -3.94 -8.18 -7.34
N VAL A 310 -4.27 -9.47 -7.51
CA VAL A 310 -4.56 -10.40 -6.42
C VAL A 310 -3.45 -11.44 -6.29
N LEU A 311 -3.03 -11.74 -5.05
CA LEU A 311 -2.18 -12.88 -4.74
C LEU A 311 -2.89 -13.88 -3.83
N VAL A 312 -2.68 -15.16 -4.07
CA VAL A 312 -3.01 -16.23 -3.12
C VAL A 312 -1.92 -16.28 -2.06
N ALA A 313 -2.17 -15.63 -0.92
CA ALA A 313 -1.25 -15.54 0.21
C ALA A 313 -1.11 -16.87 0.96
N ASP A 314 -2.22 -17.60 1.16
CA ASP A 314 -2.20 -18.98 1.66
C ASP A 314 -2.32 -19.98 0.52
N GLN A 315 -1.17 -20.37 -0.03
CA GLN A 315 -1.07 -21.39 -1.07
C GLN A 315 -1.60 -22.76 -0.59
N SER A 316 -1.77 -22.96 0.73
CA SER A 316 -2.16 -24.23 1.30
C SER A 316 -3.66 -24.49 1.32
N ARG A 317 -4.45 -23.41 1.41
CA ARG A 317 -5.90 -23.43 1.58
C ARG A 317 -6.60 -23.82 0.27
N ARG A 318 -7.75 -24.48 0.37
CA ARG A 318 -8.54 -25.01 -0.75
C ARG A 318 -9.79 -24.14 -1.02
N LEU A 319 -10.26 -24.12 -2.27
CA LEU A 319 -11.48 -23.41 -2.68
C LEU A 319 -12.77 -24.19 -2.36
N GLU A 320 -12.71 -25.52 -2.35
CA GLU A 320 -13.89 -26.41 -2.20
C GLU A 320 -14.77 -26.02 -1.00
N PRO A 321 -14.24 -25.73 0.21
CA PRO A 321 -15.08 -25.33 1.34
C PRO A 321 -15.87 -24.03 1.11
N LEU A 322 -15.40 -23.15 0.21
CA LEU A 322 -16.10 -21.92 -0.15
C LEU A 322 -17.19 -22.16 -1.21
N CYS A 323 -17.14 -23.28 -1.93
CA CYS A 323 -18.11 -23.67 -2.95
C CYS A 323 -19.30 -24.46 -2.37
N GLU A 324 -19.13 -25.07 -1.20
CA GLU A 324 -20.16 -25.92 -0.60
C GLU A 324 -21.50 -25.20 -0.39
N LYS A 325 -22.58 -25.79 -0.92
CA LYS A 325 -23.97 -25.31 -0.78
C LYS A 325 -24.18 -23.87 -1.26
N ARG A 326 -23.37 -23.44 -2.22
CA ARG A 326 -23.42 -22.11 -2.85
C ARG A 326 -23.44 -22.28 -4.36
N ASP A 327 -23.93 -21.25 -5.05
CA ASP A 327 -23.79 -21.14 -6.50
C ASP A 327 -22.88 -19.96 -6.89
N ARG A 328 -22.50 -19.12 -5.92
CA ARG A 328 -21.63 -17.96 -6.09
C ARG A 328 -20.73 -17.77 -4.87
N VAL A 329 -19.51 -17.30 -5.11
CA VAL A 329 -18.54 -16.89 -4.10
C VAL A 329 -18.20 -15.44 -4.37
N LEU A 330 -18.78 -14.54 -3.57
CA LEU A 330 -18.60 -13.09 -3.64
C LEU A 330 -18.25 -12.59 -2.25
N ALA A 331 -17.40 -11.58 -2.17
CA ALA A 331 -16.94 -11.00 -0.90
C ALA A 331 -17.34 -9.53 -0.81
N THR A 332 -17.83 -9.11 0.36
CA THR A 332 -18.12 -7.70 0.66
C THR A 332 -16.90 -6.82 0.36
N ASP A 333 -17.14 -5.58 -0.03
CA ASP A 333 -16.08 -4.58 -0.21
C ASP A 333 -16.05 -3.61 0.98
N VAL A 334 -14.96 -2.84 1.12
CA VAL A 334 -14.85 -1.80 2.15
C VAL A 334 -15.61 -0.52 1.78
N SER A 335 -15.89 -0.32 0.49
CA SER A 335 -16.52 0.89 -0.06
C SER A 335 -17.79 0.60 -0.88
N TRP A 336 -17.94 -0.62 -1.39
CA TRP A 336 -19.06 -1.08 -2.22
C TRP A 336 -19.79 -2.28 -1.61
N GLN A 337 -20.87 -2.74 -2.26
CA GLN A 337 -21.61 -3.93 -1.80
C GLN A 337 -20.75 -5.20 -1.81
N PHE A 338 -20.00 -5.42 -2.89
CA PHE A 338 -19.00 -6.48 -3.01
C PHE A 338 -17.89 -6.05 -3.97
N ASN A 339 -16.74 -6.74 -3.92
CA ASN A 339 -15.59 -6.45 -4.77
C ASN A 339 -15.51 -7.46 -5.94
N SER A 340 -15.36 -6.98 -7.18
CA SER A 340 -15.30 -7.84 -8.38
C SER A 340 -13.89 -8.37 -8.72
N GLY A 341 -12.93 -8.17 -7.83
CA GLY A 341 -11.55 -8.65 -8.02
C GLY A 341 -11.39 -10.16 -7.83
N ILE A 342 -12.29 -10.77 -7.06
CA ILE A 342 -12.39 -12.23 -6.92
C ILE A 342 -13.87 -12.62 -6.93
N MET A 343 -14.27 -13.41 -7.92
CA MET A 343 -15.66 -13.86 -8.04
C MET A 343 -15.71 -15.30 -8.53
N GLY A 344 -16.36 -16.18 -7.76
CA GLY A 344 -16.63 -17.56 -8.15
C GLY A 344 -18.07 -17.74 -8.61
N PHE A 345 -18.28 -18.41 -9.74
CA PHE A 345 -19.61 -18.77 -10.23
C PHE A 345 -19.67 -20.27 -10.51
N ARG A 346 -20.74 -20.91 -10.04
CA ARG A 346 -21.07 -22.29 -10.40
C ARG A 346 -21.75 -22.34 -11.76
N ASN A 347 -21.49 -23.39 -12.53
CA ASN A 347 -22.16 -23.64 -13.80
C ASN A 347 -23.63 -24.03 -13.56
N THR A 348 -24.49 -23.02 -13.58
CA THR A 348 -25.95 -23.14 -13.43
C THR A 348 -26.63 -22.25 -14.47
N PRO A 349 -27.84 -22.60 -14.92
CA PRO A 349 -28.60 -21.74 -15.84
C PRO A 349 -28.75 -20.30 -15.32
N GLN A 350 -29.05 -20.14 -14.03
CA GLN A 350 -29.20 -18.81 -13.42
C GLN A 350 -27.91 -17.98 -13.52
N ASN A 351 -26.74 -18.57 -13.26
CA ASN A 351 -25.48 -17.83 -13.34
C ASN A 351 -25.11 -17.51 -14.79
N LEU A 352 -25.39 -18.40 -15.74
CA LEU A 352 -25.19 -18.13 -17.17
C LEU A 352 -26.07 -16.97 -17.65
N ASP A 353 -27.34 -16.94 -17.24
CA ASP A 353 -28.29 -15.88 -17.61
C ASP A 353 -27.85 -14.51 -17.09
N VAL A 354 -27.47 -14.42 -15.81
CA VAL A 354 -27.03 -13.13 -15.24
C VAL A 354 -25.67 -12.68 -15.77
N LEU A 355 -24.73 -13.60 -16.04
CA LEU A 355 -23.46 -13.25 -16.68
C LEU A 355 -23.67 -12.76 -18.12
N THR A 356 -24.63 -13.35 -18.84
CA THR A 356 -25.03 -12.89 -20.18
C THR A 356 -25.61 -11.48 -20.13
N GLU A 357 -26.47 -11.19 -19.15
CA GLU A 357 -26.99 -9.83 -18.97
C GLU A 357 -25.89 -8.82 -18.59
N ILE A 358 -24.94 -9.21 -17.73
CA ILE A 358 -23.78 -8.37 -17.38
C ILE A 358 -22.95 -8.06 -18.63
N GLU A 359 -22.65 -9.07 -19.46
CA GLU A 359 -21.89 -8.91 -20.69
C GLU A 359 -22.60 -7.97 -21.69
N GLN A 360 -23.92 -8.12 -21.85
CA GLN A 360 -24.73 -7.21 -22.65
C GLN A 360 -24.75 -5.78 -22.11
N CYS A 361 -24.89 -5.62 -20.79
CA CYS A 361 -24.87 -4.31 -20.12
C CYS A 361 -23.52 -3.62 -20.32
N ILE A 362 -22.42 -4.35 -20.14
CA ILE A 362 -21.07 -3.84 -20.43
C ILE A 362 -20.95 -3.51 -21.93
N GLY A 363 -21.44 -4.37 -22.82
CA GLY A 363 -21.49 -4.14 -24.26
C GLY A 363 -22.06 -2.77 -24.64
N ALA A 364 -23.13 -2.34 -23.97
CA ALA A 364 -23.84 -1.08 -24.20
C ALA A 364 -23.16 0.18 -23.64
N ILE A 365 -22.12 0.05 -22.80
CA ILE A 365 -21.41 1.21 -22.25
C ILE A 365 -20.57 1.88 -23.34
N ALA A 366 -20.66 3.21 -23.47
CA ALA A 366 -19.94 3.96 -24.49
C ALA A 366 -18.46 4.20 -24.12
N ASP A 367 -18.18 4.53 -22.85
CA ASP A 367 -16.82 4.81 -22.38
C ASP A 367 -16.28 3.66 -21.51
N LYS A 368 -15.30 2.93 -22.07
CA LYS A 368 -14.55 1.82 -21.45
C LYS A 368 -13.05 2.11 -21.39
N SER A 369 -12.68 3.38 -21.50
CA SER A 369 -11.29 3.83 -21.64
C SER A 369 -10.39 3.51 -20.43
N SER A 370 -10.98 3.33 -19.25
CA SER A 370 -10.28 2.94 -18.02
C SER A 370 -11.13 2.01 -17.16
N THR A 371 -10.51 1.44 -16.12
CA THR A 371 -11.17 0.63 -15.08
C THR A 371 -12.30 1.36 -14.36
N TYR A 372 -12.24 2.70 -14.25
CA TYR A 372 -13.22 3.50 -13.50
C TYR A 372 -14.19 4.27 -14.40
N ALA A 373 -13.98 4.23 -15.72
CA ALA A 373 -14.89 4.87 -16.68
C ALA A 373 -16.31 4.32 -16.49
N SER A 374 -17.32 5.18 -16.56
CA SER A 374 -18.73 4.77 -16.42
C SER A 374 -19.08 3.96 -15.15
N GLY A 375 -18.30 4.09 -14.07
CA GLY A 375 -18.48 3.34 -12.81
C GLY A 375 -17.72 2.02 -12.71
N GLY A 376 -17.05 1.59 -13.79
CA GLY A 376 -16.29 0.34 -13.84
C GLY A 376 -17.16 -0.92 -13.98
N ASP A 377 -16.51 -2.07 -14.21
CA ASP A 377 -17.18 -3.37 -14.33
C ASP A 377 -17.91 -3.76 -13.04
N GLN A 378 -17.31 -3.46 -11.88
CA GLN A 378 -17.85 -3.77 -10.56
C GLN A 378 -19.26 -3.20 -10.34
N ASP A 379 -19.51 -1.96 -10.77
CA ASP A 379 -20.83 -1.33 -10.65
C ASP A 379 -21.90 -2.09 -11.46
N VAL A 380 -21.55 -2.58 -12.66
CA VAL A 380 -22.46 -3.38 -13.49
C VAL A 380 -22.74 -4.73 -12.85
N PHE A 381 -21.71 -5.44 -12.37
CA PHE A 381 -21.86 -6.69 -11.63
C PHE A 381 -22.81 -6.52 -10.43
N ILE A 382 -22.58 -5.47 -9.63
CA ILE A 382 -23.42 -5.13 -8.45
C ILE A 382 -24.86 -4.90 -8.86
N LYS A 383 -25.11 -4.02 -9.83
CA LYS A 383 -26.47 -3.64 -10.26
C LYS A 383 -27.25 -4.81 -10.84
N VAL A 384 -26.62 -5.64 -11.67
CA VAL A 384 -27.30 -6.80 -12.27
C VAL A 384 -27.60 -7.84 -11.18
N LEU A 385 -26.61 -8.25 -10.39
CA LEU A 385 -26.83 -9.26 -9.35
C LEU A 385 -27.82 -8.79 -8.28
N ALA A 386 -27.82 -7.52 -7.90
CA ALA A 386 -28.80 -6.96 -6.98
C ALA A 386 -30.22 -7.00 -7.54
N ARG A 387 -30.42 -6.70 -8.83
CA ARG A 387 -31.74 -6.78 -9.49
C ARG A 387 -32.31 -8.20 -9.49
N HIS A 388 -31.45 -9.20 -9.56
CA HIS A 388 -31.83 -10.62 -9.49
C HIS A 388 -31.89 -11.17 -8.05
N GLY A 389 -31.66 -10.33 -7.03
CA GLY A 389 -31.64 -10.77 -5.62
C GLY A 389 -30.43 -11.64 -5.26
N LEU A 390 -29.37 -11.62 -6.07
CA LEU A 390 -28.20 -12.49 -5.96
C LEU A 390 -27.00 -11.84 -5.24
N ALA A 391 -27.14 -10.60 -4.80
CA ALA A 391 -26.12 -9.83 -4.07
C ALA A 391 -26.53 -9.48 -2.63
N ASP A 392 -27.51 -10.17 -2.03
CA ASP A 392 -27.89 -9.93 -0.64
C ASP A 392 -26.69 -10.13 0.30
N SER A 393 -26.45 -9.14 1.16
CA SER A 393 -25.37 -9.14 2.16
C SER A 393 -25.26 -10.43 2.98
N ARG A 394 -26.38 -11.13 3.23
CA ARG A 394 -26.41 -12.41 3.99
C ARG A 394 -25.76 -13.57 3.24
N HIS A 395 -25.57 -13.45 1.93
CA HIS A 395 -24.97 -14.47 1.09
C HIS A 395 -23.53 -14.13 0.69
N LEU A 396 -23.10 -12.88 0.91
CA LEU A 396 -21.73 -12.45 0.71
C LEU A 396 -20.83 -12.98 1.83
N LEU A 397 -19.60 -13.34 1.47
CA LEU A 397 -18.53 -13.56 2.43
C LEU A 397 -17.98 -12.22 2.90
N ASP A 398 -17.41 -12.16 4.10
CA ASP A 398 -16.62 -10.98 4.48
C ASP A 398 -15.38 -10.85 3.59
N CYS A 399 -14.84 -9.62 3.47
CA CYS A 399 -13.66 -9.35 2.65
C CYS A 399 -12.43 -10.16 3.10
N ALA A 400 -12.27 -10.41 4.40
CA ALA A 400 -11.13 -11.15 4.94
C ALA A 400 -11.14 -12.65 4.60
N THR A 401 -12.29 -13.21 4.18
CA THR A 401 -12.41 -14.64 3.85
C THR A 401 -11.72 -15.02 2.53
N ILE A 402 -11.93 -14.26 1.46
CA ILE A 402 -11.36 -14.60 0.13
C ILE A 402 -10.87 -13.39 -0.67
N ASN A 403 -11.29 -12.16 -0.39
CA ASN A 403 -10.88 -10.97 -1.15
C ASN A 403 -10.38 -9.86 -0.22
N THR A 404 -9.28 -10.14 0.49
CA THR A 404 -8.80 -9.31 1.59
C THR A 404 -8.06 -8.09 1.05
N PRO A 405 -8.51 -6.84 1.30
CA PRO A 405 -7.72 -5.65 0.97
C PRO A 405 -6.36 -5.73 1.66
N TYR A 406 -5.30 -5.28 0.98
CA TYR A 406 -3.93 -5.33 1.52
C TYR A 406 -3.81 -4.77 2.95
N GLN A 407 -4.49 -3.67 3.25
CA GLN A 407 -4.48 -3.03 4.57
C GLN A 407 -5.13 -3.88 5.68
N LEU A 408 -5.92 -4.88 5.31
CA LEU A 408 -6.56 -5.83 6.24
C LEU A 408 -5.88 -7.20 6.22
N GLN A 409 -4.75 -7.34 5.52
CA GLN A 409 -4.04 -8.60 5.47
C GLN A 409 -3.56 -9.01 6.86
N SER A 410 -3.53 -10.31 7.08
CA SER A 410 -2.95 -10.93 8.26
C SER A 410 -2.18 -12.17 7.85
N ARG A 411 -1.49 -12.77 8.83
CA ARG A 411 -0.81 -14.06 8.63
C ARG A 411 -1.76 -15.18 8.20
N ASP A 412 -3.07 -15.04 8.41
CA ASP A 412 -4.07 -16.05 8.10
C ASP A 412 -4.87 -15.73 6.83
N SER A 413 -4.62 -14.60 6.18
CA SER A 413 -5.30 -14.19 4.95
C SER A 413 -5.12 -15.22 3.83
N PHE A 414 -6.19 -15.47 3.08
CA PHE A 414 -6.20 -16.45 2.00
C PHE A 414 -5.75 -15.85 0.67
N MET A 415 -6.53 -14.93 0.10
CA MET A 415 -6.12 -14.14 -1.06
C MET A 415 -6.18 -12.65 -0.70
N VAL A 416 -5.16 -11.93 -1.12
CA VAL A 416 -4.95 -10.51 -0.79
C VAL A 416 -5.02 -9.70 -2.08
N HIS A 417 -5.80 -8.63 -2.06
CA HIS A 417 -6.06 -7.74 -3.19
C HIS A 417 -5.33 -6.40 -3.00
N TYR A 418 -4.40 -6.12 -3.91
CA TYR A 418 -3.49 -4.97 -3.90
C TYR A 418 -4.11 -3.78 -4.65
N MET A 419 -5.35 -3.44 -4.28
CA MET A 419 -6.17 -2.40 -4.90
C MET A 419 -5.66 -0.98 -4.63
N HIS A 420 -5.97 -0.06 -5.56
CA HIS A 420 -5.71 1.39 -5.42
C HIS A 420 -4.24 1.79 -5.20
N MET A 421 -3.29 0.96 -5.60
CA MET A 421 -1.86 1.26 -5.51
C MET A 421 -1.28 1.77 -6.84
N TRP A 422 -0.29 2.65 -6.78
CA TRP A 422 0.52 3.08 -7.91
C TRP A 422 1.25 1.87 -8.53
N PRO A 423 1.31 1.72 -9.87
CA PRO A 423 1.75 0.48 -10.52
C PRO A 423 3.10 -0.08 -10.02
N SER A 424 4.14 0.76 -9.95
CA SER A 424 5.48 0.30 -9.52
C SER A 424 5.54 -0.05 -8.03
N LEU A 425 4.80 0.65 -7.17
CA LEU A 425 4.67 0.30 -5.75
C LEU A 425 3.88 -0.98 -5.56
N ARG A 426 2.82 -1.17 -6.37
CA ARG A 426 2.02 -2.39 -6.39
C ARG A 426 2.89 -3.59 -6.76
N ALA A 427 3.69 -3.46 -7.83
CA ALA A 427 4.62 -4.50 -8.25
C ALA A 427 5.63 -4.84 -7.14
N LEU A 428 6.18 -3.83 -6.46
CA LEU A 428 7.11 -4.02 -5.35
C LEU A 428 6.46 -4.84 -4.22
N ILE A 429 5.30 -4.41 -3.76
CA ILE A 429 4.63 -5.03 -2.62
C ILE A 429 4.13 -6.43 -2.97
N MET A 430 3.59 -6.61 -4.18
CA MET A 430 3.21 -7.94 -4.67
C MET A 430 4.41 -8.86 -4.79
N HIS A 431 5.60 -8.36 -5.16
CA HIS A 431 6.81 -9.17 -5.18
C HIS A 431 7.14 -9.73 -3.80
N HIS A 432 7.13 -8.88 -2.76
CA HIS A 432 7.33 -9.32 -1.37
C HIS A 432 6.21 -10.25 -0.88
N GLY A 433 4.96 -9.98 -1.26
CA GLY A 433 3.82 -10.83 -0.96
C GLY A 433 3.95 -12.23 -1.56
N ASP A 434 4.40 -12.34 -2.82
CA ASP A 434 4.62 -13.63 -3.47
C ASP A 434 5.75 -14.41 -2.79
N LEU A 435 6.89 -13.78 -2.48
CA LEU A 435 7.99 -14.41 -1.73
C LEU A 435 7.51 -14.97 -0.39
N THR A 436 6.71 -14.19 0.34
CA THR A 436 6.11 -14.61 1.62
C THR A 436 5.19 -15.81 1.45
N SER A 437 4.35 -15.81 0.40
CA SER A 437 3.43 -16.92 0.10
C SER A 437 4.17 -18.23 -0.23
N GLN A 438 5.34 -18.15 -0.88
CA GLN A 438 6.19 -19.29 -1.18
C GLN A 438 6.78 -19.88 0.12
N MET A 439 7.29 -19.03 1.02
CA MET A 439 7.81 -19.46 2.31
C MET A 439 6.74 -20.14 3.17
N ARG A 440 5.51 -19.61 3.16
CA ARG A 440 4.37 -20.23 3.86
C ARG A 440 3.99 -21.57 3.24
N GLY A 441 3.93 -21.64 1.90
CA GLY A 441 3.60 -22.88 1.19
C GLY A 441 4.64 -24.01 1.37
N ALA A 442 5.90 -23.65 1.61
CA ALA A 442 6.99 -24.60 1.88
C ALA A 442 6.94 -25.20 3.30
N ARG A 443 6.37 -24.48 4.27
CA ARG A 443 6.09 -25.01 5.62
C ARG A 443 4.86 -25.93 5.53
N ARG A 444 5.08 -27.18 5.13
CA ARG A 444 4.03 -28.21 5.22
C ARG A 444 3.64 -28.46 6.69
N PRO A 445 2.38 -28.78 7.00
CA PRO A 445 2.09 -29.60 8.17
C PRO A 445 2.72 -30.99 8.05
#